data_AF-A0A2U2SHF0-F1
#
_entry.id   AF-A0A2U2SHF0-F1
#
_cell.length_a   1.000
_cell.length_b   1.000
_cell.length_c   1.000
_cell.angle_alpha   90.00
_cell.angle_beta   90.00
_cell.angle_gamma   90.00
#
_symmetry.space_group_name_H-M   'P 1'
#
loop_
_entity.id
_entity.type
_entity.pdbx_description
1 polymer ?
#
loop_
_entity_poly.entity_id
_entity_poly.type
_entity_poly.pdbx_seq_one_letter_code
_entity_poly.pdbx_strand_id
1 'polypeptide(L)'
;MEYFLPTLGSLLTQAPVLLTWIIGIVLAIIFWRKHPAVSGLTLLAISGFLILDIVNAYLNIRLPSLLLEQGVSPSNSMPIFIFRGVISSIINAVLWILLLFSIFGWRRKDKAKVDEN
;
A
#
# COMPACT_ATOMS: atom_id res chain seq x y z
N MET A 1 -5.67 -6.16 -28.15
CA MET A 1 -4.29 -5.68 -27.87
C MET A 1 -4.23 -4.18 -27.55
N GLU A 2 -5.30 -3.39 -27.76
CA GLU A 2 -5.30 -1.93 -27.53
C GLU A 2 -5.05 -1.47 -26.09
N TYR A 3 -5.31 -2.32 -25.09
CA TYR A 3 -5.12 -1.97 -23.68
C TYR A 3 -3.69 -2.16 -23.16
N PHE A 4 -2.78 -2.73 -23.96
CA PHE A 4 -1.45 -3.12 -23.48
C PHE A 4 -0.52 -1.92 -23.25
N LEU A 5 -0.49 -0.97 -24.20
CA LEU A 5 0.32 0.26 -24.12
C LEU A 5 -0.03 1.18 -22.93
N PRO A 6 -1.31 1.52 -22.67
CA PRO A 6 -1.66 2.36 -21.52
C PRO A 6 -1.39 1.65 -20.19
N THR A 7 -1.55 0.31 -20.15
CA THR A 7 -1.22 -0.47 -18.95
C THR A 7 0.28 -0.41 -18.65
N LEU A 8 1.14 -0.56 -19.66
CA LEU A 8 2.60 -0.45 -19.51
C LEU A 8 3.04 0.96 -19.06
N GLY A 9 2.45 2.02 -19.63
CA GLY A 9 2.73 3.40 -19.21
C GLY A 9 2.35 3.66 -17.74
N SER A 10 1.22 3.10 -17.30
CA SER A 10 0.79 3.21 -15.89
C SER A 10 1.69 2.44 -14.91
N LEU A 11 2.27 1.32 -15.35
CA LEU A 11 3.21 0.52 -14.55
C LEU A 11 4.57 1.20 -14.47
N LEU A 12 5.05 1.79 -15.57
CA LEU A 12 6.32 2.52 -15.60
C LEU A 12 6.32 3.72 -14.66
N THR A 13 5.20 4.46 -14.60
CA THR A 13 5.05 5.60 -13.70
C THR A 13 4.98 5.18 -12.22
N GLN A 14 4.52 3.97 -11.93
CA GLN A 14 4.49 3.38 -10.57
C GLN A 14 5.75 2.59 -10.21
N ALA A 15 6.66 2.35 -11.18
CA ALA A 15 7.86 1.55 -10.97
C ALA A 15 8.74 2.01 -9.79
N PRO A 16 8.98 3.32 -9.55
CA PRO A 16 9.77 3.75 -8.40
C PRO A 16 9.15 3.36 -7.05
N VAL A 17 7.83 3.45 -6.95
CA VAL A 17 7.07 3.09 -5.74
C VAL A 17 7.09 1.58 -5.54
N LEU A 18 6.83 0.81 -6.61
CA LEU A 18 6.90 -0.65 -6.57
C LEU A 18 8.28 -1.17 -6.17
N LEU A 19 9.35 -0.57 -6.69
CA LEU A 19 10.73 -0.90 -6.29
C LEU A 19 10.96 -0.62 -4.80
N THR A 20 10.44 0.49 -4.28
CA THR A 20 10.53 0.84 -2.86
C THR A 20 9.86 -0.22 -1.99
N TRP A 21 8.67 -0.69 -2.38
CA TRP A 21 7.97 -1.76 -1.67
C TRP A 21 8.71 -3.09 -1.73
N ILE A 22 9.25 -3.48 -2.88
CA ILE A 22 10.04 -4.71 -3.02
C ILE A 22 11.28 -4.66 -2.12
N ILE A 23 12.02 -3.55 -2.14
CA ILE A 23 13.22 -3.37 -1.29
C ILE A 23 12.82 -3.44 0.18
N GLY A 24 11.72 -2.80 0.58
CA GLY A 24 11.23 -2.86 1.95
C GLY A 24 10.87 -4.28 2.41
N ILE A 25 10.25 -5.09 1.55
CA ILE A 25 9.97 -6.52 1.83
C ILE A 25 11.28 -7.29 2.01
N VAL A 26 12.24 -7.12 1.09
CA VAL A 26 13.53 -7.80 1.14
C VAL A 26 14.27 -7.47 2.44
N LEU A 27 14.33 -6.19 2.81
CA LEU A 27 14.94 -5.76 4.07
C LEU A 27 14.20 -6.33 5.29
N ALA A 28 12.86 -6.33 5.29
CA ALA A 28 12.07 -6.90 6.37
C ALA A 28 12.37 -8.39 6.58
N ILE A 29 12.53 -9.15 5.49
CA ILE A 29 12.89 -10.57 5.52
C ILE A 29 14.32 -10.78 6.03
N ILE A 30 15.29 -10.01 5.51
CA ILE A 30 16.71 -10.10 5.92
C ILE A 30 16.85 -9.81 7.43
N PHE A 31 16.19 -8.77 7.93
CA PHE A 31 16.28 -8.38 9.35
C PHE A 31 15.35 -9.16 10.27
N TRP A 32 14.54 -10.09 9.75
CA TRP A 32 13.57 -10.87 10.53
C TRP A 32 14.21 -11.63 11.69
N ARG A 33 15.40 -12.20 11.47
CA ARG A 33 16.13 -12.95 12.51
C ARG A 33 16.62 -12.06 13.66
N LYS A 34 16.79 -10.76 13.43
CA LYS A 34 17.32 -9.83 14.43
C LYS A 34 16.21 -9.16 15.25
N HIS A 35 15.10 -8.79 14.62
CA HIS A 35 13.98 -8.10 15.28
C HIS A 35 12.62 -8.60 14.75
N PRO A 36 12.15 -9.80 15.15
CA PRO A 36 10.98 -10.44 14.55
C PRO A 36 9.68 -9.64 14.72
N ALA A 37 9.51 -8.91 15.82
CA ALA A 37 8.33 -8.08 16.04
C ALA A 37 8.26 -6.87 15.10
N VAL A 38 9.40 -6.23 14.81
CA VAL A 38 9.51 -5.08 13.89
C VAL A 38 9.35 -5.56 12.46
N SER A 39 10.07 -6.63 12.08
CA SER A 39 9.96 -7.19 10.74
C SER A 39 8.54 -7.67 10.41
N GLY A 40 7.80 -8.23 11.37
CA GLY A 40 6.40 -8.62 11.18
C GLY A 40 5.47 -7.44 10.87
N LEU A 41 5.59 -6.34 11.62
CA LEU A 41 4.80 -5.12 11.36
C LEU A 41 5.18 -4.47 10.04
N THR A 42 6.47 -4.34 9.75
CA THR A 42 6.94 -3.79 8.46
C THR A 42 6.42 -4.62 7.29
N LEU A 43 6.49 -5.95 7.39
CA LEU A 43 5.99 -6.84 6.35
C LEU A 43 4.48 -6.69 6.17
N LEU A 44 3.71 -6.61 7.26
CA LEU A 44 2.27 -6.41 7.20
C LEU A 44 1.88 -5.05 6.57
N ALA A 45 2.58 -3.97 6.94
CA ALA A 45 2.36 -2.65 6.33
C ALA A 45 2.65 -2.67 4.83
N ILE A 46 3.81 -3.20 4.42
CA ILE A 46 4.23 -3.19 3.01
C ILE A 46 3.35 -4.14 2.18
N SER A 47 3.01 -5.32 2.69
CA SER A 47 2.05 -6.21 2.03
C SER A 47 0.68 -5.54 1.88
N GLY A 48 0.23 -4.80 2.90
CA GLY A 48 -1.00 -4.01 2.82
C GLY A 48 -0.95 -2.93 1.73
N PHE A 49 0.17 -2.21 1.61
CA PHE A 49 0.36 -1.22 0.54
C PHE A 49 0.31 -1.88 -0.84
N LEU A 50 0.99 -3.02 -0.99
CA LEU A 50 1.03 -3.77 -2.24
C LEU A 50 -0.37 -4.26 -2.66
N ILE A 51 -1.15 -4.80 -1.72
CA ILE A 51 -2.54 -5.22 -1.99
C ILE A 51 -3.40 -4.01 -2.35
N LEU A 52 -3.28 -2.89 -1.63
CA LEU A 52 -4.04 -1.68 -1.90
C LEU A 52 -3.74 -1.13 -3.30
N ASP A 53 -2.47 -1.11 -3.71
CA ASP A 53 -2.05 -0.67 -5.04
C ASP A 53 -2.60 -1.59 -6.14
N ILE A 54 -2.53 -2.92 -5.97
CA ILE A 54 -3.09 -3.89 -6.92
C ILE A 54 -4.62 -3.71 -7.06
N VAL A 55 -5.33 -3.62 -5.93
CA VAL A 55 -6.78 -3.41 -5.92
C VAL A 55 -7.12 -2.10 -6.60
N ASN A 56 -6.36 -1.04 -6.33
CA ASN A 56 -6.58 0.26 -6.95
C ASN A 56 -6.32 0.26 -8.45
N ALA A 57 -5.26 -0.40 -8.91
CA ALA A 57 -4.96 -0.56 -10.33
C ALA A 57 -6.08 -1.33 -11.03
N TYR A 58 -6.51 -2.46 -10.46
CA TYR A 58 -7.61 -3.27 -11.00
C TYR A 58 -8.92 -2.47 -11.09
N LEU A 59 -9.31 -1.80 -10.01
CA LEU A 59 -10.53 -1.00 -9.97
C LEU A 59 -10.44 0.21 -10.92
N ASN A 60 -9.28 0.86 -11.05
CA ASN A 60 -9.13 1.97 -12.02
C ASN A 60 -9.35 1.53 -13.46
N ILE A 61 -9.00 0.29 -13.80
CA ILE A 61 -9.17 -0.25 -15.15
C ILE A 61 -10.61 -0.76 -15.36
N ARG A 62 -11.16 -1.51 -14.40
CA ARG A 62 -12.46 -2.21 -14.56
C ARG A 62 -13.68 -1.41 -14.15
N LEU A 63 -13.57 -0.51 -13.18
CA LEU A 63 -14.72 0.23 -12.67
C LEU A 63 -15.35 1.15 -13.75
N PRO A 64 -14.57 1.91 -14.56
CA PRO A 64 -15.14 2.74 -15.62
C PRO A 64 -15.89 1.91 -16.67
N SER A 65 -15.35 0.75 -17.07
CA SER A 65 -16.00 -0.11 -18.06
C SER A 65 -17.31 -0.70 -17.55
N LEU A 66 -17.33 -1.18 -16.30
CA LEU A 66 -18.53 -1.74 -15.68
C LEU A 66 -19.64 -0.69 -15.52
N LEU A 67 -19.29 0.53 -15.11
CA LEU A 67 -20.26 1.62 -14.97
C LEU A 67 -20.84 2.03 -16.34
N LEU A 68 -20.02 2.03 -17.38
CA LEU A 68 -20.45 2.32 -18.74
C LEU A 68 -21.37 1.22 -19.30
N GLU A 69 -21.05 -0.05 -19.07
CA GLU A 69 -21.90 -1.20 -19.45
C GLU A 69 -23.26 -1.18 -18.74
N GLN A 70 -23.32 -0.64 -17.52
CA GLN A 70 -24.56 -0.46 -16.76
C GLN A 70 -25.36 0.79 -17.19
N GLY A 71 -24.89 1.55 -18.19
CA GLY A 71 -25.53 2.77 -18.66
C GLY A 71 -25.46 3.93 -17.67
N VAL A 72 -24.56 3.87 -16.68
CA VAL A 72 -24.39 4.93 -15.69
C VAL A 72 -23.75 6.13 -16.38
N SER A 73 -24.44 7.27 -16.35
CA SER A 73 -23.90 8.54 -16.85
C SER A 73 -22.59 8.88 -16.13
N PRO A 74 -21.56 9.42 -16.83
CA PRO A 74 -20.30 9.85 -16.22
C PRO A 74 -20.48 10.80 -15.01
N SER A 75 -21.54 11.61 -15.03
CA SER A 75 -21.90 12.51 -13.92
C SER A 75 -22.28 11.77 -12.62
N ASN A 76 -22.91 10.60 -12.73
CA ASN A 76 -23.30 9.76 -11.59
C ASN A 76 -22.17 8.84 -11.10
N SER A 77 -21.10 8.67 -11.90
CA SER A 77 -19.93 7.87 -11.54
C SER A 77 -19.04 8.58 -10.51
N MET A 78 -19.04 9.92 -10.51
CA MET A 78 -18.13 10.74 -9.70
C MET A 78 -18.21 10.46 -8.18
N PRO A 79 -19.40 10.36 -7.55
CA PRO A 79 -19.51 10.04 -6.13
C PRO A 79 -18.92 8.66 -5.77
N ILE A 80 -18.98 7.69 -6.68
CA ILE A 80 -18.43 6.33 -6.47
C ILE A 80 -16.89 6.41 -6.39
N PHE A 81 -16.27 7.17 -7.29
CA PHE A 81 -14.81 7.38 -7.26
C PHE A 81 -14.37 8.14 -6.01
N ILE A 82 -15.12 9.17 -5.58
CA ILE A 82 -14.84 9.91 -4.34
C ILE A 82 -14.91 8.98 -3.12
N PHE A 83 -16.01 8.24 -2.99
CA PHE A 83 -16.22 7.33 -1.87
C PHE A 83 -15.12 6.27 -1.78
N ARG A 84 -14.76 5.67 -2.91
CA ARG A 84 -13.61 4.76 -3.01
C ARG A 84 -12.31 5.43 -2.59
N GLY A 85 -12.05 6.64 -3.09
CA GLY A 85 -10.85 7.41 -2.76
C GLY A 85 -10.70 7.65 -1.25
N VAL A 86 -11.80 7.98 -0.57
CA VAL A 86 -11.84 8.14 0.89
C VAL A 86 -11.48 6.84 1.61
N ILE A 87 -12.07 5.71 1.21
CA ILE A 87 -11.75 4.40 1.80
C ILE A 87 -10.27 4.07 1.61
N SER A 88 -9.75 4.23 0.39
CA SER A 88 -8.34 3.98 0.10
C SER A 88 -7.41 4.89 0.90
N SER A 89 -7.77 6.16 1.10
CA SER A 89 -6.99 7.11 1.90
C SER A 89 -6.94 6.71 3.38
N ILE A 90 -8.06 6.26 3.96
CA ILE A 90 -8.10 5.77 5.35
C ILE A 90 -7.21 4.53 5.51
N ILE A 91 -7.32 3.55 4.61
CA ILE A 91 -6.48 2.35 4.65
C ILE A 91 -5.00 2.74 4.53
N ASN A 92 -4.67 3.64 3.59
CA ASN A 92 -3.30 4.11 3.38
C ASN A 92 -2.74 4.79 4.66
N ALA A 93 -3.54 5.62 5.33
CA ALA A 93 -3.15 6.25 6.59
C ALA A 93 -2.87 5.21 7.70
N VAL A 94 -3.71 4.18 7.83
CA VAL A 94 -3.50 3.09 8.80
C VAL A 94 -2.20 2.34 8.51
N LEU A 95 -1.93 2.03 7.24
CA LEU A 95 -0.69 1.35 6.82
C LEU A 95 0.56 2.21 7.11
N TRP A 96 0.49 3.52 6.90
CA TRP A 96 1.56 4.44 7.29
C TRP A 96 1.79 4.47 8.79
N ILE A 97 0.71 4.55 9.60
CA ILE A 97 0.83 4.49 11.05
C ILE A 97 1.52 3.21 11.48
N LEU A 98 1.15 2.06 10.88
CA LEU A 98 1.74 0.77 11.19
C LEU A 98 3.22 0.70 10.78
N LEU A 99 3.58 1.26 9.61
CA LEU A 99 4.97 1.38 9.16
C LEU A 99 5.80 2.26 10.10
N LEU A 100 5.29 3.43 10.48
CA LEU A 100 5.96 4.34 11.41
C LEU A 100 6.10 3.72 12.79
N PHE A 101 5.07 3.02 13.28
CA PHE A 101 5.12 2.31 14.55
C PHE A 101 6.16 1.19 14.50
N SER A 102 6.31 0.51 13.38
CA SER A 102 7.37 -0.48 13.18
C SER A 102 8.77 0.17 13.29
N ILE A 103 8.98 1.29 12.60
CA ILE A 103 10.28 1.99 12.57
C ILE A 103 10.64 2.56 13.95
N PHE A 104 9.70 3.21 14.63
CA PHE A 104 9.97 3.95 15.87
C PHE A 104 9.65 3.19 17.16
N GLY A 105 8.77 2.18 17.11
CA GLY A 105 8.29 1.45 18.28
C GLY A 105 9.37 0.67 19.01
N TRP A 106 10.46 0.29 18.32
CA TRP A 106 11.55 -0.46 18.92
C TRP A 106 12.49 0.39 19.79
N ARG A 107 12.58 1.70 19.54
CA ARG A 107 13.58 2.58 20.19
C ARG A 107 13.36 2.76 21.71
N ARG A 108 12.19 2.37 22.24
CA ARG A 108 11.87 2.45 23.67
C ARG A 108 12.38 1.25 24.48
N LYS A 109 12.53 0.06 23.89
CA LYS A 109 12.97 -1.14 24.63
C LYS A 109 14.42 -1.05 25.09
N ASP A 110 15.26 -0.32 24.36
CA ASP A 110 16.68 -0.19 24.69
C ASP A 110 16.94 0.72 25.91
N LYS A 111 16.03 1.67 26.22
CA LYS A 111 16.20 2.53 27.39
C LYS A 111 15.77 1.88 28.70
N ALA A 112 14.71 1.08 28.69
CA ALA A 112 14.21 0.41 29.90
C ALA A 112 15.19 -0.60 30.52
N LYS A 113 16.10 -1.18 29.71
CA LYS A 113 17.13 -2.11 30.20
C LYS A 113 18.37 -1.43 30.80
N VAL A 114 18.55 -0.13 30.56
CA VAL A 114 19.71 0.63 31.08
C VAL A 114 19.42 1.14 32.49
N ASP A 115 18.15 1.36 32.84
CA ASP A 115 17.75 1.89 34.15
C ASP A 115 17.57 0.79 35.23
N GLU A 116 17.74 -0.49 34.87
CA GLU A 116 17.67 -1.65 35.78
C GLU A 116 19.05 -2.19 36.22
N ASN A 117 20.16 -1.65 35.69
CA ASN A 117 21.54 -1.99 36.06
C ASN A 117 22.23 -0.84 36.78
#